data_AF-A0A7D5GI67-F1
#
_entry.id   AF-A0A7D5GI67-F1
#
_cell.length_a   1.000
_cell.length_b   1.000
_cell.length_c   1.000
_cell.angle_alpha   90.00
_cell.angle_beta   90.00
_cell.angle_gamma   90.00
#
_symmetry.space_group_name_H-M   'P 1'
#
loop_
_entity.id
_entity.type
_entity.pdbx_description
1 polymer ?
#
loop_
_entity_poly.entity_id
_entity_poly.type
_entity_poly.pdbx_seq_one_letter_code
_entity_poly.pdbx_strand_id
1 'polypeptide(L)'
;MQLEQPSQGTARTWSGTVPSAVDPRVLGLIVVTAGLAASINVPYGGWPAAAAAFALLSGGGIALHVLGERKLRRITDGLVERWDTAGGRIEDVTRSSNGMQTEWRVHTPDGEIVIGGIALIPIARLTIEWRGIGDTMAASEAESNLDQLAAGLYREIFEFDSTR
;
A
#
# COMPACT_ATOMS: atom_id res chain seq x y z
N MET A 1 29.98 -6.22 -37.10
CA MET A 1 29.46 -6.96 -35.93
C MET A 1 28.56 -6.01 -35.18
N GLN A 2 27.26 -6.28 -35.22
CA GLN A 2 26.19 -5.44 -34.69
C GLN A 2 25.88 -5.97 -33.29
N LEU A 3 26.15 -5.18 -32.25
CA LEU A 3 25.83 -5.58 -30.88
C LEU A 3 24.32 -5.42 -30.68
N GLU A 4 23.68 -6.55 -30.42
CA GLU A 4 22.27 -6.69 -30.12
C GLU A 4 21.91 -5.83 -28.90
N GLN A 5 20.93 -4.95 -29.07
CA GLN A 5 20.28 -4.26 -27.95
C GLN A 5 19.46 -5.30 -27.17
N PRO A 6 19.66 -5.48 -25.86
CA PRO A 6 18.73 -6.27 -25.08
C PRO A 6 17.42 -5.50 -25.01
N SER A 7 16.41 -6.04 -25.67
CA SER A 7 15.02 -5.63 -25.54
C SER A 7 14.58 -5.87 -24.09
N GLN A 8 14.71 -4.87 -23.21
CA GLN A 8 14.10 -4.89 -21.88
C GLN A 8 12.59 -4.62 -22.02
N GLY A 9 11.89 -5.59 -22.60
CA GLY A 9 10.45 -5.72 -22.47
C GLY A 9 10.13 -6.30 -21.10
N THR A 10 9.50 -5.49 -20.25
CA THR A 10 8.46 -5.94 -19.32
C THR A 10 8.82 -7.12 -18.40
N ALA A 11 10.01 -7.13 -17.80
CA ALA A 11 10.19 -7.87 -16.57
C ALA A 11 9.46 -7.09 -15.47
N ARG A 12 8.30 -7.58 -15.00
CA ARG A 12 7.76 -7.18 -13.69
C ARG A 12 8.81 -7.54 -12.65
N THR A 13 9.73 -6.60 -12.39
CA THR A 13 10.65 -6.67 -11.26
C THR A 13 9.78 -6.70 -10.03
N TRP A 14 9.61 -7.88 -9.43
CA TRP A 14 8.92 -8.03 -8.16
C TRP A 14 9.63 -7.13 -7.14
N SER A 15 8.97 -6.06 -6.71
CA SER A 15 9.42 -5.14 -5.66
C SER A 15 8.66 -5.43 -4.36
N GLY A 16 8.96 -6.58 -3.76
CA GLY A 16 8.33 -7.02 -2.54
C GLY A 16 9.35 -7.71 -1.65
N THR A 17 9.31 -7.42 -0.35
CA THR A 17 10.17 -8.06 0.62
C THR A 17 9.82 -9.55 0.68
N VAL A 18 10.80 -10.45 0.53
CA VAL A 18 10.59 -11.89 0.77
C VAL A 18 10.23 -12.05 2.25
N PRO A 19 9.02 -12.55 2.60
CA PRO A 19 8.64 -12.70 3.99
C PRO A 19 9.58 -13.66 4.70
N SER A 20 10.08 -13.26 5.87
CA SER A 20 10.86 -14.14 6.74
C SER A 20 9.98 -15.31 7.21
N ALA A 21 10.57 -16.50 7.39
CA ALA A 21 9.86 -17.64 7.98
C ALA A 21 9.36 -17.37 9.42
N VAL A 22 9.93 -16.36 10.08
CA VAL A 22 9.55 -15.90 11.42
C VAL A 22 8.64 -14.66 11.35
N ASP A 23 8.17 -14.28 10.14
CA ASP A 23 7.18 -13.22 9.98
C ASP A 23 5.89 -13.66 10.72
N PRO A 24 5.40 -12.86 11.69
CA PRO A 24 4.19 -13.20 12.45
C PRO A 24 2.97 -13.44 11.54
N ARG A 25 2.98 -12.93 10.30
CA ARG A 25 1.95 -13.19 9.28
C ARG A 25 2.00 -14.63 8.78
N VAL A 26 3.20 -15.11 8.45
CA VAL A 26 3.43 -16.49 7.99
C VAL A 26 3.10 -17.46 9.12
N LEU A 27 3.57 -17.15 10.33
CA LEU A 27 3.25 -17.93 11.52
C LEU A 27 1.76 -17.93 11.83
N GLY A 28 1.09 -16.78 11.75
CA GLY A 28 -0.36 -16.66 11.94
C GLY A 28 -1.14 -17.48 10.92
N LEU A 29 -0.77 -17.42 9.64
CA LEU A 29 -1.38 -18.22 8.57
C LEU A 29 -1.18 -19.72 8.83
N ILE A 30 0.02 -20.14 9.22
CA ILE A 30 0.32 -21.54 9.54
C ILE A 30 -0.53 -22.00 10.72
N VAL A 31 -0.59 -21.23 11.82
CA VAL A 31 -1.38 -21.57 13.01
C VAL A 31 -2.87 -21.65 12.68
N VAL A 32 -3.39 -20.70 11.91
CA VAL A 32 -4.79 -20.70 11.45
C VAL A 32 -5.07 -21.93 10.61
N THR A 33 -4.23 -22.22 9.60
CA THR A 33 -4.43 -23.34 8.68
C THR A 33 -4.30 -24.67 9.41
N ALA A 34 -3.34 -24.80 10.32
CA ALA A 34 -3.15 -25.98 11.16
C ALA A 34 -4.32 -26.16 12.14
N GLY A 35 -4.82 -25.09 12.75
CA GLY A 35 -6.01 -25.11 13.60
C GLY A 35 -7.28 -25.47 12.84
N LEU A 36 -7.44 -24.97 11.61
CA LEU A 36 -8.56 -25.32 10.74
C LEU A 36 -8.49 -26.79 10.33
N ALA A 37 -7.32 -27.28 9.92
CA ALA A 37 -7.08 -28.69 9.60
C ALA A 37 -7.34 -29.60 10.82
N ALA A 38 -6.92 -29.19 12.02
CA ALA A 38 -7.20 -29.91 13.26
C ALA A 38 -8.70 -29.90 13.60
N SER A 39 -9.42 -28.80 13.32
CA SER A 39 -10.86 -28.67 13.59
C SER A 39 -11.72 -29.58 12.71
N ILE A 40 -11.32 -29.82 11.46
CA ILE A 40 -12.04 -30.70 10.51
C ILE A 40 -11.96 -32.16 10.94
N ASN A 41 -10.95 -32.54 11.73
CA ASN A 41 -10.77 -33.89 12.25
C ASN A 41 -11.62 -34.20 13.51
N VAL A 42 -12.47 -33.27 13.96
CA VAL A 42 -13.34 -33.45 15.13
C VAL A 42 -14.68 -34.08 14.70
N PRO A 43 -15.04 -35.28 15.21
CA PRO A 43 -16.32 -35.91 14.89
C PRO A 43 -17.50 -35.02 15.29
N TYR A 44 -18.47 -34.86 14.40
CA TYR A 44 -19.74 -34.14 14.62
C TYR A 44 -19.69 -32.63 14.92
N GLY A 45 -18.57 -31.93 14.65
CA GLY A 45 -18.48 -30.48 14.91
C GLY A 45 -17.50 -29.68 14.04
N GLY A 46 -16.68 -30.34 13.23
CA GLY A 46 -15.60 -29.66 12.48
C GLY A 46 -16.07 -28.66 11.43
N TRP A 47 -17.12 -28.98 10.66
CA TRP A 47 -17.62 -28.09 9.60
C TRP A 47 -18.20 -26.76 10.12
N PRO A 48 -19.09 -26.75 11.13
CA PRO A 48 -19.55 -25.49 11.73
C PRO A 48 -18.40 -24.66 12.33
N ALA A 49 -17.44 -25.30 12.98
CA ALA A 49 -16.27 -24.62 13.54
C ALA A 49 -15.37 -24.00 12.46
N ALA A 50 -15.11 -24.74 11.37
CA ALA A 50 -14.35 -24.25 10.22
C ALA A 50 -15.06 -23.08 9.52
N ALA A 51 -16.38 -23.14 9.37
CA ALA A 51 -17.17 -22.05 8.81
C ALA A 51 -17.13 -20.79 9.70
N ALA A 52 -17.23 -20.94 11.02
CA ALA A 52 -17.12 -19.84 11.96
C ALA A 52 -15.72 -19.20 11.94
N ALA A 53 -14.67 -20.02 11.91
CA ALA A 53 -13.29 -19.55 11.81
C ALA A 53 -13.05 -18.80 10.48
N PHE A 54 -13.51 -19.36 9.36
CA PHE A 54 -13.43 -18.70 8.06
C PHE A 54 -14.15 -17.34 8.07
N ALA A 55 -15.39 -17.28 8.58
CA ALA A 55 -16.16 -16.05 8.67
C ALA A 55 -15.46 -14.99 9.53
N LEU A 56 -14.88 -15.38 10.67
CA LEU A 56 -14.13 -14.48 11.55
C LEU A 56 -12.87 -13.94 10.87
N LEU A 57 -12.11 -14.79 10.19
CA LEU A 57 -10.86 -14.41 9.53
C LEU A 57 -11.11 -13.54 8.30
N SER A 58 -12.03 -13.95 7.43
CA SER A 58 -12.42 -13.17 6.26
C SER A 58 -13.06 -11.86 6.65
N GLY A 59 -13.98 -11.86 7.63
CA GLY A 59 -14.62 -10.65 8.14
C GLY A 59 -13.63 -9.69 8.78
N GLY A 60 -12.73 -10.20 9.62
CA GLY A 60 -11.65 -9.40 10.22
C GLY A 60 -10.69 -8.82 9.18
N GLY A 61 -10.29 -9.62 8.19
CA GLY A 61 -9.46 -9.18 7.08
C GLY A 61 -10.10 -8.04 6.28
N ILE A 62 -11.39 -8.18 5.93
CA ILE A 62 -12.15 -7.13 5.21
C ILE A 62 -12.24 -5.86 6.05
N ALA A 63 -12.58 -5.97 7.34
CA ALA A 63 -12.69 -4.81 8.22
C ALA A 63 -11.37 -4.04 8.34
N LEU A 64 -10.25 -4.74 8.51
CA LEU A 64 -8.91 -4.15 8.58
C LEU A 64 -8.49 -3.52 7.25
N HIS A 65 -8.85 -4.13 6.12
CA HIS A 65 -8.60 -3.57 4.79
C HIS A 65 -9.32 -2.22 4.61
N VAL A 66 -10.61 -2.15 4.94
CA VAL A 66 -11.41 -0.92 4.84
C VAL A 66 -10.89 0.18 5.76
N LEU A 67 -10.47 -0.16 6.98
CA LEU A 67 -9.85 0.81 7.90
C LEU A 67 -8.53 1.35 7.33
N GLY A 68 -7.73 0.46 6.74
CA GLY A 68 -6.51 0.83 6.03
C GLY A 68 -6.79 1.82 4.90
N GLU A 69 -7.70 1.47 3.99
CA GLU A 69 -8.07 2.33 2.86
C GLU A 69 -8.50 3.72 3.30
N ARG A 70 -9.35 3.81 4.33
CA ARG A 70 -9.80 5.09 4.88
C ARG A 70 -8.64 5.93 5.41
N LYS A 71 -7.66 5.27 6.06
CA LYS A 71 -6.46 5.94 6.54
C LYS A 71 -5.60 6.45 5.39
N LEU A 72 -5.38 5.65 4.34
CA LEU A 72 -4.63 6.09 3.16
C LEU A 72 -5.27 7.32 2.55
N ARG A 73 -6.59 7.25 2.33
CA ARG A 73 -7.35 8.32 1.73
C ARG A 73 -7.21 9.61 2.53
N ARG A 74 -7.32 9.55 3.86
CA ARG A 74 -7.13 10.72 4.72
C ARG A 74 -5.73 11.33 4.56
N ILE A 75 -4.70 10.49 4.49
CA ILE A 75 -3.31 10.95 4.31
C ILE A 75 -3.17 11.61 2.94
N THR A 76 -3.63 10.93 1.89
CA THR A 76 -3.62 11.44 0.50
C THR A 76 -4.33 12.79 0.41
N ASP A 77 -5.57 12.88 0.90
CA ASP A 77 -6.37 14.10 0.88
C ASP A 77 -5.63 15.24 1.61
N GLY A 78 -5.02 14.95 2.76
CA GLY A 78 -4.23 15.92 3.51
C GLY A 78 -2.96 16.39 2.79
N LEU A 79 -2.27 15.50 2.07
CA LEU A 79 -1.09 15.86 1.28
C LEU A 79 -1.47 16.76 0.10
N VAL A 80 -2.50 16.34 -0.65
CA VAL A 80 -3.06 17.08 -1.79
C VAL A 80 -3.50 18.48 -1.39
N GLU A 81 -4.25 18.61 -0.30
CA GLU A 81 -4.71 19.91 0.21
C GLU A 81 -3.55 20.86 0.53
N ARG A 82 -2.48 20.35 1.15
CA ARG A 82 -1.30 21.16 1.50
C ARG A 82 -0.48 21.54 0.29
N TRP A 83 -0.34 20.64 -0.68
CA TRP A 83 0.35 20.93 -1.93
C TRP A 83 -0.40 21.98 -2.75
N ASP A 84 -1.72 21.86 -2.88
CA ASP A 84 -2.55 22.86 -3.55
C ASP A 84 -2.44 24.23 -2.86
N THR A 85 -2.50 24.26 -1.52
CA THR A 85 -2.32 25.48 -0.73
C THR A 85 -0.93 26.10 -0.90
N ALA A 86 0.12 25.28 -1.06
CA ALA A 86 1.48 25.74 -1.30
C ALA A 86 1.72 26.25 -2.73
N GLY A 87 0.76 26.06 -3.64
CA GLY A 87 0.83 26.48 -5.04
C GLY A 87 1.11 25.36 -6.05
N GLY A 88 1.09 24.10 -5.61
CA GLY A 88 1.25 22.93 -6.46
C GLY A 88 0.02 22.70 -7.32
N ARG A 89 0.21 22.54 -8.64
CA ARG A 89 -0.92 22.31 -9.55
C ARG A 89 -1.30 20.84 -9.57
N ILE A 90 -2.52 20.54 -9.14
CA ILE A 90 -3.11 19.20 -9.13
C ILE A 90 -4.26 19.18 -10.13
N GLU A 91 -4.20 18.27 -11.10
CA GLU A 91 -5.19 18.16 -12.17
C GLU A 91 -6.33 17.21 -11.80
N ASP A 92 -5.97 16.05 -11.24
CA ASP A 92 -6.92 15.02 -10.81
C ASP A 92 -6.29 14.10 -9.76
N VAL A 93 -7.14 13.41 -9.00
CA VAL A 93 -6.73 12.37 -8.06
C VAL A 93 -7.58 11.12 -8.30
N THR A 94 -6.97 10.09 -8.88
CA THR A 94 -7.66 8.83 -9.18
C THR A 94 -7.26 7.71 -8.24
N ARG A 95 -8.23 6.85 -7.92
CA ARG A 95 -7.97 5.62 -7.17
C ARG A 95 -7.61 4.49 -8.12
N SER A 96 -6.53 3.78 -7.82
CA SER A 96 -6.21 2.49 -8.44
C SER A 96 -6.26 1.38 -7.38
N SER A 97 -6.82 0.25 -7.75
CA SER A 97 -6.77 -0.97 -6.93
C SER A 97 -6.30 -2.12 -7.81
N ASN A 98 -5.10 -2.63 -7.54
CA ASN A 98 -4.57 -3.80 -8.21
C ASN A 98 -4.42 -4.95 -7.21
N GLY A 99 -5.39 -5.87 -7.20
CA GLY A 99 -5.42 -6.99 -6.27
C GLY A 99 -5.47 -6.53 -4.81
N MET A 100 -4.37 -6.78 -4.07
CA MET A 100 -4.27 -6.46 -2.63
C MET A 100 -3.78 -5.03 -2.36
N GLN A 101 -3.37 -4.28 -3.37
CA GLN A 101 -2.79 -2.94 -3.18
C GLN A 101 -3.83 -1.85 -3.50
N THR A 102 -4.00 -0.91 -2.58
CA THR A 102 -4.75 0.32 -2.83
C THR A 102 -3.75 1.46 -3.04
N GLU A 103 -3.95 2.19 -4.13
CA GLU A 103 -3.12 3.32 -4.54
C GLU A 103 -4.01 4.51 -4.89
N TRP A 104 -3.51 5.69 -4.60
CA TRP A 104 -4.03 6.95 -5.10
C TRP A 104 -3.00 7.57 -6.02
N ARG A 105 -3.45 7.97 -7.20
CA ARG A 105 -2.65 8.57 -8.25
C ARG A 105 -3.00 10.03 -8.34
N VAL A 106 -2.06 10.90 -8.00
CA VAL A 106 -2.22 12.35 -8.08
C VAL A 106 -1.59 12.79 -9.40
N HIS A 107 -2.43 13.31 -10.29
CA HIS A 107 -2.02 13.81 -11.60
C HIS A 107 -1.60 15.26 -11.46
N THR A 108 -0.38 15.56 -11.88
CA THR A 108 0.16 16.91 -11.98
C THR A 108 0.61 17.16 -13.43
N PRO A 109 0.80 18.42 -13.84
CA PRO A 109 1.28 18.73 -15.19
C PRO A 109 2.65 18.08 -15.52
N ASP A 110 3.45 17.81 -14.48
CA ASP A 110 4.83 17.34 -14.59
C ASP A 110 4.97 15.81 -14.45
N GLY A 111 3.86 15.12 -14.17
CA GLY A 111 3.81 13.66 -14.04
C GLY A 111 2.76 13.15 -13.04
N GLU A 112 2.83 11.85 -12.78
CA GLU A 112 1.93 11.17 -11.84
C GLU A 112 2.68 10.84 -10.54
N ILE A 113 2.10 11.21 -9.40
CA ILE A 113 2.58 10.83 -8.06
C ILE A 113 1.72 9.66 -7.58
N VAL A 114 2.33 8.53 -7.22
CA VAL A 114 1.62 7.35 -6.76
C VAL A 114 1.76 7.23 -5.24
N ILE A 115 0.66 7.35 -4.53
CA ILE A 115 0.55 7.22 -3.08
C ILE A 115 -0.12 5.88 -2.77
N GLY A 116 0.69 4.89 -2.45
CA GLY A 116 0.28 3.53 -2.16
C GLY A 116 0.29 3.20 -0.66
N GLY A 117 -0.45 2.15 -0.31
CA GLY A 117 -0.33 1.48 0.98
C GLY A 117 -0.26 -0.02 0.81
N ILE A 118 0.68 -0.67 1.49
CA ILE A 118 0.68 -2.14 1.57
C ILE A 118 -0.48 -2.53 2.49
N ALA A 119 -1.48 -3.24 1.94
CA ALA A 119 -2.64 -3.70 2.69
C ALA A 119 -2.30 -4.90 3.58
N LEU A 120 -1.49 -4.65 4.60
CA LEU A 120 -1.21 -5.58 5.69
C LEU A 120 -1.55 -4.84 6.99
N ILE A 121 -2.80 -5.04 7.46
CA ILE A 121 -3.34 -4.74 8.81
C ILE A 121 -2.91 -3.40 9.46
N PRO A 122 -3.88 -2.54 9.82
CA PRO A 122 -4.25 -1.35 9.04
C PRO A 122 -3.00 -0.61 8.54
N ILE A 123 -2.98 -0.20 7.26
CA ILE A 123 -1.81 0.35 6.53
C ILE A 123 -0.63 0.65 7.44
N ALA A 124 0.23 -0.36 7.60
CA ALA A 124 1.40 -0.19 8.43
C ALA A 124 2.40 0.76 7.75
N ARG A 125 2.35 0.86 6.42
CA ARG A 125 3.30 1.63 5.61
C ARG A 125 2.62 2.42 4.50
N LEU A 126 2.98 3.69 4.43
CA LEU A 126 2.74 4.58 3.31
C LEU A 126 3.92 4.46 2.33
N THR A 127 3.63 4.31 1.05
CA THR A 127 4.61 4.37 -0.04
C THR A 127 4.25 5.54 -0.92
N ILE A 128 5.21 6.41 -1.22
CA ILE A 128 5.03 7.51 -2.16
C ILE A 128 6.07 7.34 -3.26
N GLU A 129 5.63 7.22 -4.49
CA GLU A 129 6.48 7.06 -5.67
C GLU A 129 6.32 8.26 -6.60
N TRP A 130 7.45 8.84 -6.98
CA TRP A 130 7.56 9.92 -7.95
C TRP A 130 8.67 9.59 -8.95
N ARG A 131 8.34 9.56 -10.25
CA ARG A 131 9.28 9.28 -11.35
C ARG A 131 10.12 8.00 -11.17
N GLY A 132 9.53 6.97 -10.55
CA GLY A 132 10.20 5.69 -10.29
C GLY A 132 11.10 5.67 -9.04
N ILE A 133 11.14 6.76 -8.27
CA ILE A 133 11.79 6.83 -6.96
C ILE A 133 10.69 6.74 -5.90
N GLY A 134 10.72 5.66 -5.12
CA GLY A 134 9.76 5.40 -4.05
C GLY A 134 10.37 5.59 -2.67
N ASP A 135 9.72 6.37 -1.82
CA ASP A 135 9.99 6.40 -0.37
C ASP A 135 8.89 5.65 0.39
N THR A 136 9.26 5.02 1.51
CA THR A 136 8.33 4.26 2.35
C THR A 136 8.50 4.61 3.82
N MET A 137 7.39 4.85 4.50
CA MET A 137 7.38 5.18 5.94
C MET A 137 6.18 4.58 6.65
N ALA A 138 6.15 4.63 7.98
CA ALA A 138 4.97 4.17 8.72
C ALA A 138 3.79 5.11 8.48
N ALA A 139 2.58 4.58 8.20
CA ALA A 139 1.44 5.47 7.93
C ALA A 139 0.96 6.23 9.18
N SER A 140 1.24 5.73 10.38
CA SER A 140 1.03 6.48 11.62
C SER A 140 1.98 7.66 11.75
N GLU A 141 3.23 7.50 11.31
CA GLU A 141 4.23 8.56 11.32
C GLU A 141 3.92 9.62 10.27
N ALA A 142 3.47 9.21 9.08
CA ALA A 142 2.97 10.12 8.06
C ALA A 142 1.76 10.93 8.53
N GLU A 143 0.81 10.29 9.23
CA GLU A 143 -0.37 10.97 9.78
C GLU A 143 0.01 11.98 10.88
N SER A 144 0.98 11.64 11.75
CA SER A 144 1.42 12.55 12.82
C SER A 144 2.29 13.72 12.33
N ASN A 145 2.98 13.56 11.20
CA ASN A 145 3.93 14.55 10.68
C ASN A 145 3.51 15.09 9.30
N LEU A 146 2.20 15.12 9.04
CA LEU A 146 1.68 15.33 7.68
C LEU A 146 2.07 16.69 7.10
N ASP A 147 2.17 17.73 7.93
CA ASP A 147 2.62 19.07 7.50
C ASP A 147 4.08 19.06 7.03
N GLN A 148 4.97 18.44 7.82
CA GLN A 148 6.39 18.36 7.51
C GLN A 148 6.64 17.46 6.29
N LEU A 149 5.91 16.35 6.21
CA LEU A 149 5.94 15.44 5.07
C LEU A 149 5.50 16.16 3.78
N ALA A 150 4.36 16.86 3.83
CA ALA A 150 3.87 17.61 2.68
C ALA A 150 4.88 18.67 2.23
N ALA A 151 5.48 19.43 3.15
CA ALA A 151 6.46 20.45 2.82
C ALA A 151 7.74 19.87 2.20
N GLY A 152 8.23 18.73 2.72
CA GLY A 152 9.40 18.03 2.16
C GLY A 152 9.15 17.55 0.74
N LEU A 153 8.03 16.84 0.54
CA LEU A 153 7.62 16.33 -0.76
C LEU A 153 7.29 17.45 -1.74
N TYR A 154 6.71 18.54 -1.28
CA TYR A 154 6.40 19.69 -2.13
C TYR A 154 7.65 20.25 -2.79
N ARG A 155 8.70 20.46 -1.97
CA ARG A 155 9.99 20.95 -2.45
C ARG A 155 10.60 20.00 -3.47
N GLU A 156 10.56 18.70 -3.19
CA GLU A 156 11.08 17.66 -4.08
C GLU A 156 10.34 17.58 -5.42
N ILE A 157 9.00 17.61 -5.38
CA ILE A 157 8.15 17.33 -6.53
C ILE A 157 7.92 18.59 -7.37
N PHE A 158 7.66 19.74 -6.74
CA PHE A 158 7.21 20.96 -7.44
C PHE A 158 8.30 22.05 -7.51
N GLU A 159 9.15 22.21 -6.50
CA GLU A 159 10.15 23.31 -6.51
C GLU A 159 11.39 22.95 -7.34
N PHE A 160 11.98 21.77 -7.14
CA PHE A 160 13.21 21.38 -7.84
C PHE A 160 13.06 21.29 -9.37
N ASP A 161 11.84 21.09 -9.88
CA ASP A 161 11.59 21.01 -11.33
C ASP A 161 11.28 22.38 -11.96
N SER A 162 10.73 23.32 -11.19
CA SER A 162 10.44 24.69 -11.67
C SER A 162 11.68 25.52 -12.02
N THR A 163 12.87 25.04 -11.66
CA THR A 163 14.16 25.76 -11.84
C THR A 163 14.99 25.21 -13.01
N ARG A 164 14.43 24.32 -13.83
CA ARG A 164 15.08 23.75 -15.02
C ARG A 164 14.39 24.20 -16.30
#